data_AF-A0A849NLX6-F1
#
_entry.id   AF-A0A849NLX6-F1
#
_cell.length_a   1.000
_cell.length_b   1.000
_cell.length_c   1.000
_cell.angle_alpha   90.00
_cell.angle_beta   90.00
_cell.angle_gamma   90.00
#
_symmetry.space_group_name_H-M   'P 1'
#
loop_
_entity.id
_entity.type
_entity.pdbx_description
1 polymer ?
#
loop_
_entity_poly.entity_id
_entity_poly.type
_entity_poly.pdbx_seq_one_letter_code
_entity_poly.pdbx_strand_id
1 'polypeptide(L)'
;MIDRLSNYIIRAYKKRDGKISFHLRSHLFVKSNSSFSVSHYLNPFEVYFILPSGEKIIFDDRSVTVNSFCKYDGEFLINDIHLKTVTNLTNIKDCLVDLYIQYGFFHHPCLDLDLYKSKALVRWMY
;
A
#
# COMPACT_ATOMS: atom_id res chain seq x y z
N MET A 1 13.59 -0.89 6.33
CA MET A 1 13.42 -1.10 4.87
C MET A 1 12.21 -2.00 4.66
N ILE A 2 11.28 -1.68 3.75
CA ILE A 2 10.17 -2.54 3.35
C ILE A 2 10.78 -3.73 2.60
N ASP A 3 10.56 -4.91 3.14
CA ASP A 3 10.98 -6.16 2.50
C ASP A 3 9.90 -6.64 1.53
N ARG A 4 8.64 -6.61 1.99
CA ARG A 4 7.51 -7.18 1.27
C ARG A 4 6.17 -6.67 1.77
N LEU A 5 5.15 -6.93 0.96
CA LEU A 5 3.74 -6.85 1.35
C LEU A 5 3.18 -8.27 1.44
N SER A 6 2.20 -8.52 2.29
CA SER A 6 1.33 -9.70 2.12
C SER A 6 0.10 -9.32 1.31
N ASN A 7 -0.44 -10.22 0.51
CA ASN A 7 -1.70 -10.02 -0.21
C ASN A 7 -1.68 -8.80 -1.16
N TYR A 8 -1.43 -9.07 -2.44
CA TYR A 8 -1.32 -8.08 -3.50
C TYR A 8 -2.61 -7.93 -4.33
N ILE A 9 -3.77 -8.08 -3.68
CA ILE A 9 -5.07 -7.98 -4.36
C ILE A 9 -5.69 -6.62 -4.08
N ILE A 10 -5.77 -5.81 -5.13
CA ILE A 10 -6.50 -4.54 -5.16
C ILE A 10 -7.93 -4.87 -5.58
N ARG A 11 -8.89 -4.66 -4.67
CA ARG A 11 -10.31 -4.88 -4.97
C ARG A 11 -10.92 -3.63 -5.59
N ALA A 12 -11.55 -3.78 -6.73
CA ALA A 12 -12.25 -2.71 -7.45
C ALA A 12 -13.76 -2.91 -7.34
N TYR A 13 -14.48 -1.87 -6.93
CA TYR A 13 -15.93 -1.89 -6.73
C TYR A 13 -16.60 -0.77 -7.51
N LYS A 14 -17.74 -1.06 -8.14
CA LYS A 14 -18.59 -0.01 -8.71
C LYS A 14 -19.32 0.75 -7.60
N LYS A 15 -19.25 2.07 -7.63
CA LYS A 15 -20.07 2.94 -6.78
C LYS A 15 -21.38 3.31 -7.47
N ARG A 16 -22.36 3.77 -6.68
CA ARG A 16 -23.70 4.16 -7.17
C ARG A 16 -23.65 5.30 -8.19
N ASP A 17 -22.66 6.19 -8.09
CA ASP A 17 -22.41 7.29 -9.03
C ASP A 17 -21.68 6.85 -10.31
N GLY A 18 -21.48 5.54 -10.51
CA GLY A 18 -20.81 4.99 -11.68
C GLY A 18 -19.29 4.99 -11.61
N LYS A 19 -18.70 5.60 -10.58
CA LYS A 19 -17.24 5.62 -10.34
C LYS A 19 -16.73 4.29 -9.82
N ILE A 20 -15.41 4.08 -9.90
CA ILE A 20 -14.76 2.89 -9.35
C ILE A 20 -13.97 3.24 -8.09
N SER A 21 -14.24 2.48 -7.02
CA SER A 21 -13.52 2.53 -5.75
C SER A 21 -12.48 1.41 -5.71
N PHE A 22 -11.22 1.75 -5.46
CA PHE A 22 -10.14 0.79 -5.27
C PHE A 22 -9.79 0.65 -3.81
N HIS A 23 -9.58 -0.59 -3.37
CA HIS A 23 -9.26 -0.93 -1.98
C HIS A 23 -8.12 -1.94 -1.94
N LEU A 24 -7.06 -1.63 -1.22
CA LEU A 24 -5.98 -2.56 -0.92
C LEU A 24 -5.84 -2.67 0.60
N ARG A 25 -5.96 -3.90 1.11
CA ARG A 25 -5.64 -4.23 2.49
C ARG A 25 -4.52 -5.25 2.50
N SER A 26 -3.43 -4.90 3.15
CA SER A 26 -2.17 -5.62 3.06
C SER A 26 -1.41 -5.50 4.38
N HIS A 27 -0.44 -6.37 4.61
CA HIS A 27 0.50 -6.22 5.72
C HIS A 27 1.85 -5.81 5.16
N LEU A 28 2.38 -4.73 5.71
CA LEU A 28 3.67 -4.19 5.37
C LEU A 28 4.74 -4.76 6.30
N PHE A 29 5.70 -5.47 5.73
CA PHE A 29 6.84 -6.04 6.46
C PHE A 29 8.02 -5.10 6.33
N VAL A 30 8.41 -4.49 7.45
CA VAL A 30 9.58 -3.64 7.54
C VAL A 30 10.65 -4.39 8.31
N LYS A 31 11.77 -4.69 7.66
CA LYS A 31 12.92 -5.26 8.35
C LYS A 31 13.51 -4.23 9.31
N SER A 32 13.66 -4.61 10.58
CA SER A 32 14.20 -3.78 11.64
C SER A 32 14.91 -4.63 12.69
N ASN A 33 16.11 -4.23 13.09
CA ASN A 33 16.85 -4.84 14.20
C ASN A 33 16.50 -4.20 15.56
N SER A 34 15.58 -3.23 15.57
CA SER A 34 15.19 -2.45 16.75
C SER A 34 13.68 -2.41 16.92
N SER A 35 13.23 -2.48 18.17
CA SER A 35 11.83 -2.50 18.57
C SER A 35 11.26 -1.09 18.74
N PHE A 36 11.27 -0.28 17.67
CA PHE A 36 10.61 1.02 17.65
C PHE A 36 9.28 0.97 16.88
N SER A 37 8.33 1.83 17.25
CA SER A 37 7.02 1.90 16.60
C SER A 37 7.13 2.55 15.22
N VAL A 38 7.21 1.73 14.17
CA VAL A 38 7.30 2.17 12.76
C VAL A 38 6.15 3.09 12.33
N SER A 39 4.97 2.97 12.95
CA SER A 39 3.82 3.84 12.67
C SER A 39 4.04 5.33 12.92
N HIS A 40 4.93 5.71 13.86
CA HIS A 40 5.25 7.13 14.11
C HIS A 40 6.18 7.71 13.05
N TYR A 41 6.86 6.85 12.30
CA TYR A 41 7.92 7.23 11.38
C TYR A 41 7.57 7.00 9.92
N LEU A 42 6.60 6.12 9.61
CA LEU A 42 6.01 5.94 8.28
C LEU A 42 5.17 7.17 7.91
N ASN A 43 5.84 8.27 7.61
CA ASN A 43 5.18 9.46 7.11
C ASN A 43 6.17 10.34 6.33
N PRO A 44 5.85 10.79 5.11
CA PRO A 44 4.77 10.35 4.22
C PRO A 44 5.18 9.14 3.36
N PHE A 45 4.23 8.26 3.06
CA PHE A 45 4.40 7.21 2.05
C PHE A 45 3.39 7.38 0.91
N GLU A 46 3.86 7.55 -0.33
CA GLU A 46 3.03 7.63 -1.53
C GLU A 46 2.76 6.21 -2.03
N VAL A 47 1.50 5.86 -2.26
CA VAL A 47 1.14 4.57 -2.86
C VAL A 47 0.30 4.81 -4.09
N TYR A 48 0.72 4.20 -5.19
CA TYR A 48 -0.01 4.25 -6.45
C TYR A 48 0.17 2.96 -7.24
N PHE A 49 -0.69 2.75 -8.21
CA PHE A 49 -0.50 1.71 -9.21
C PHE A 49 -0.71 2.25 -10.61
N ILE A 50 -0.14 1.56 -11.60
CA ILE A 50 -0.27 1.90 -13.01
C ILE A 50 -1.13 0.83 -13.69
N LEU A 51 -2.26 1.26 -14.26
CA LEU A 51 -3.13 0.40 -15.04
C LEU A 51 -2.45 -0.03 -16.36
N PRO A 52 -2.90 -1.12 -17.01
CA PRO A 52 -2.39 -1.50 -18.33
C PRO A 52 -2.58 -0.42 -19.40
N SER A 53 -3.53 0.51 -19.19
CA SER A 53 -3.74 1.69 -20.04
C SER A 53 -2.63 2.76 -19.88
N GLY A 54 -1.76 2.64 -18.89
CA GLY A 54 -0.76 3.64 -18.52
C GLY A 54 -1.26 4.67 -17.50
N GLU A 55 -2.53 4.62 -17.10
CA GLU A 55 -3.10 5.55 -16.13
C GLU A 55 -2.56 5.28 -14.71
N LYS A 56 -2.05 6.32 -14.05
CA LYS A 56 -1.56 6.28 -12.66
C LYS A 56 -2.71 6.55 -11.69
N ILE A 57 -3.01 5.58 -10.83
CA ILE A 57 -4.04 5.69 -9.79
C ILE A 57 -3.36 5.81 -8.43
N ILE A 58 -3.55 6.94 -7.76
CA ILE A 58 -2.97 7.24 -6.44
C ILE A 58 -3.97 6.90 -5.35
N PHE A 59 -3.51 6.24 -4.27
CA PHE A 59 -4.34 6.01 -3.09
C PHE A 59 -4.36 7.26 -2.20
N ASP A 60 -5.49 7.98 -2.21
CA ASP A 60 -5.65 9.23 -1.47
C ASP A 60 -5.83 9.01 0.03
N ASP A 61 -6.60 7.97 0.38
CA ASP A 61 -6.88 7.58 1.75
C ASP A 61 -5.94 6.43 2.15
N ARG A 62 -5.09 6.69 3.13
CA ARG A 62 -4.02 5.80 3.58
C ARG A 62 -4.09 5.73 5.09
N SER A 63 -4.43 4.57 5.62
CA SER A 63 -4.40 4.31 7.05
C SER A 63 -3.47 3.15 7.36
N VAL A 64 -2.74 3.30 8.45
CA VAL A 64 -1.83 2.29 8.99
C VAL A 64 -2.31 1.99 10.39
N THR A 65 -2.73 0.75 10.64
CA THR A 65 -3.17 0.37 11.98
C THR A 65 -1.95 0.22 12.88
N VAL A 66 -1.94 0.99 13.96
CA VAL A 66 -0.90 0.96 14.98
C VAL A 66 -1.15 -0.18 15.95
N ASN A 67 -1.05 -1.43 15.48
CA ASN A 67 -0.82 -2.55 16.38
C ASN A 67 0.69 -2.74 16.48
N SER A 68 1.29 -1.93 17.35
CA SER A 68 2.72 -1.62 17.44
C SER A 68 3.65 -2.77 17.84
N PHE A 69 3.17 -4.01 17.97
CA PHE A 69 4.00 -5.12 18.44
C PHE A 69 3.59 -6.45 17.83
N CYS A 70 3.78 -6.63 16.52
CA CYS A 70 3.90 -7.99 15.96
C CYS A 70 5.34 -8.20 15.54
N LYS A 71 6.18 -8.64 16.50
CA LYS A 71 7.50 -9.21 16.20
C LYS A 71 7.25 -10.56 15.55
N TYR A 72 7.34 -10.64 14.23
CA TYR A 72 7.45 -11.93 13.56
C TYR A 72 8.93 -12.31 13.54
N ASP A 73 9.29 -13.31 14.33
CA ASP A 73 10.65 -13.87 14.44
C ASP A 73 11.74 -12.89 14.92
N GLY A 74 11.35 -11.73 15.46
CA GLY A 74 12.28 -10.70 15.96
C GLY A 74 12.93 -9.82 14.88
N GLU A 75 12.73 -10.12 13.59
CA GLU A 75 13.39 -9.40 12.48
C GLU A 75 12.48 -8.40 11.74
N PHE A 76 11.16 -8.60 11.82
CA PHE A 76 10.19 -7.82 11.05
C PHE A 76 9.19 -7.10 11.94
N LEU A 77 8.95 -5.84 11.59
CA LEU A 77 7.84 -5.05 12.06
C LEU A 77 6.72 -5.12 11.03
N ILE A 78 5.57 -5.65 11.45
CA ILE A 78 4.41 -5.84 10.58
C ILE A 78 3.39 -4.73 10.86
N ASN A 79 2.96 -4.02 9.82
CA ASN A 79 1.93 -2.99 9.91
C ASN A 79 0.75 -3.34 8.98
N ASP A 80 -0.48 -3.32 9.48
CA ASP A 80 -1.67 -3.47 8.62
C ASP A 80 -1.93 -2.14 7.91
N ILE A 81 -1.92 -2.15 6.57
CA ILE A 81 -2.15 -0.99 5.71
C ILE A 81 -3.48 -1.13 5.00
N HIS A 82 -4.27 -0.05 5.04
CA HIS A 82 -5.57 0.05 4.39
C HIS A 82 -5.52 1.26 3.48
N LEU A 83 -5.60 1.00 2.18
CA LEU A 83 -5.45 2.00 1.14
C LEU A 83 -6.73 2.07 0.31
N LYS A 84 -7.18 3.28 0.03
CA LYS A 84 -8.41 3.53 -0.72
C LYS A 84 -8.31 4.76 -1.62
N THR A 85 -8.93 4.66 -2.79
CA THR A 85 -9.18 5.82 -3.67
C THR A 85 -10.45 5.59 -4.49
N VAL A 86 -10.99 6.67 -5.03
CA VAL A 86 -12.13 6.65 -5.95
C VAL A 86 -11.72 7.40 -7.22
N THR A 87 -11.92 6.77 -8.36
CA THR A 87 -11.50 7.29 -9.66
C THR A 87 -12.71 7.62 -10.54
N ASN A 88 -12.50 8.41 -11.58
CA ASN A 88 -13.54 8.68 -12.58
C ASN A 88 -13.66 7.56 -13.63
N LEU A 89 -12.94 6.45 -13.45
CA LEU A 89 -13.12 5.26 -14.27
C LEU A 89 -14.53 4.70 -14.09
N THR A 90 -15.14 4.33 -15.22
CA THR A 90 -16.50 3.79 -15.27
C THR A 90 -16.54 2.29 -15.54
N ASN A 91 -15.42 1.73 -16.01
CA ASN A 91 -15.28 0.31 -16.32
C ASN A 91 -13.86 -0.17 -16.00
N ILE A 92 -13.75 -1.37 -15.45
CA ILE A 92 -12.49 -2.07 -15.27
C ILE A 92 -12.72 -3.58 -15.31
N LYS A 93 -11.71 -4.32 -15.75
CA LYS A 93 -11.67 -5.78 -15.71
C LYS A 93 -10.51 -6.22 -14.82
N ASP A 94 -10.53 -7.49 -14.43
CA ASP A 94 -9.39 -8.12 -13.77
C ASP A 94 -8.12 -7.90 -14.59
N CYS A 95 -7.09 -7.37 -13.94
CA CYS A 95 -5.81 -7.08 -14.60
C CYS A 95 -4.66 -7.06 -13.61
N LEU A 96 -3.46 -7.32 -14.12
CA LEU A 96 -2.22 -7.11 -13.38
C LEU A 96 -1.74 -5.68 -13.54
N VAL A 97 -1.30 -5.08 -12.44
CA VAL A 97 -0.79 -3.70 -12.37
C VAL A 97 0.57 -3.66 -11.71
N ASP A 98 1.33 -2.62 -12.01
CA ASP A 98 2.53 -2.26 -11.26
C ASP A 98 2.14 -1.41 -10.05
N LEU A 99 2.38 -1.93 -8.85
CA LEU A 99 2.16 -1.27 -7.57
C LEU A 99 3.47 -0.68 -7.05
N TYR A 100 3.41 0.57 -6.63
CA TYR A 100 4.53 1.34 -6.11
C TYR A 100 4.19 1.86 -4.72
N ILE A 101 5.08 1.61 -3.77
CA ILE A 101 5.03 2.16 -2.41
C ILE A 101 6.34 2.89 -2.18
N GLN A 102 6.28 4.21 -2.20
CA GLN A 102 7.38 5.06 -1.81
C GLN A 102 7.19 5.41 -0.34
N TYR A 103 8.23 5.28 0.48
CA TYR A 103 8.14 5.51 1.91
C TYR A 103 9.43 6.12 2.46
N GLY A 104 9.33 6.79 3.60
CA GLY A 104 10.46 7.31 4.35
C GLY A 104 10.22 7.20 5.84
N PHE A 105 11.29 7.28 6.63
CA PHE A 105 11.23 7.35 8.08
C PHE A 105 11.59 8.77 8.53
N PHE A 106 10.59 9.57 8.94
CA PHE A 106 10.87 10.91 9.47
C PHE A 106 11.74 10.82 10.74
N HIS A 107 12.59 11.81 11.02
CA HIS A 107 13.48 11.88 12.19
C HIS A 107 14.63 10.88 12.30
N HIS A 108 14.91 10.04 11.30
CA HIS A 108 16.19 9.33 11.24
C HIS A 108 17.10 10.02 10.21
N PRO A 109 18.24 10.64 10.62
CA PRO A 109 19.09 11.46 9.75
C PRO A 109 19.83 10.67 8.62
N CYS A 110 19.47 9.41 8.38
CA CYS A 110 20.19 8.50 7.49
C CYS A 110 19.26 7.58 6.66
N LEU A 111 17.96 7.85 6.60
CA LEU A 111 17.02 7.01 5.85
C LEU A 111 16.44 7.80 4.68
N ASP A 112 17.07 7.62 3.52
CA ASP A 112 16.57 8.09 2.23
C ASP A 112 15.17 7.51 1.95
N LEU A 113 14.41 8.21 1.10
CA LEU A 113 13.17 7.69 0.53
C LEU A 113 13.47 6.40 -0.21
N ASP A 114 12.76 5.33 0.15
CA ASP A 114 12.90 4.04 -0.51
C ASP A 114 11.61 3.68 -1.25
N LEU A 115 11.76 2.87 -2.30
CA LEU A 115 10.71 2.56 -3.25
C LEU A 115 10.56 1.06 -3.38
N TYR A 116 9.47 0.55 -2.82
CA TYR A 116 9.04 -0.82 -3.03
C TYR A 116 8.19 -0.92 -4.30
N LYS A 117 8.51 -1.89 -5.16
CA LYS A 117 7.78 -2.18 -6.41
C LYS A 117 7.32 -3.63 -6.42
N SER A 118 6.08 -3.86 -6.86
CA SER A 118 5.54 -5.21 -7.02
C SER A 118 4.48 -5.26 -8.10
N LYS A 119 4.21 -6.44 -8.64
CA LYS A 119 2.97 -6.69 -9.36
C LYS A 119 1.82 -6.90 -8.37
N ALA A 120 0.64 -6.41 -8.71
CA ALA A 120 -0.60 -6.62 -7.95
C ALA A 120 -1.74 -7.01 -8.91
N LEU A 121 -2.69 -7.80 -8.41
CA LEU A 121 -3.91 -8.12 -9.15
C LEU A 121 -4.99 -7.12 -8.77
N VAL A 122 -5.46 -6.34 -9.73
CA VAL A 122 -6.75 -5.67 -9.62
C VAL A 122 -7.82 -6.70 -9.91
N ARG A 123 -8.69 -6.95 -8.93
CA ARG A 123 -9.84 -7.84 -9.03
C ARG A 123 -11.12 -7.03 -9.00
N TRP A 124 -11.89 -7.12 -10.07
CA TRP A 124 -13.24 -6.59 -10.16
C TRP A 124 -14.17 -7.38 -9.25
N MET A 125 -14.90 -6.67 -8.41
CA MET A 125 -15.86 -7.24 -7.48
C MET A 125 -17.27 -6.89 -7.98
N TYR A 126 -18.09 -7.92 -8.19
CA TYR A 126 -19.48 -7.81 -8.62
C TYR A 126 -20.37 -7.15 -7.55
#